data_AF-A0A3D0JZW3-F1
#
_entry.id   AF-A0A3D0JZW3-F1
#
_cell.length_a   1.000
_cell.length_b   1.000
_cell.length_c   1.000
_cell.angle_alpha   90.00
_cell.angle_beta   90.00
_cell.angle_gamma   90.00
#
_symmetry.space_group_name_H-M   'P 1'
#
loop_
_entity.id
_entity.type
_entity.pdbx_description
1 polymer ?
#
loop_
_entity_poly.entity_id
_entity_poly.type
_entity_poly.pdbx_seq_one_letter_code
_entity_poly.pdbx_strand_id
1 'polypeptide(L)'
;MDEANRSHPGLDRSIGVPGAVMLGLGSILGTGVFVSLGMATALAGPWVLVAVGAALMIAMFNGLSSAQLAAAHPVSGGTYEYASRLITPGVGFTAGWLFLSAKSASAASAALGVAVYLMGTDGAVDRSVVVVTALVIVAL
;
A
#
# COMPACT_ATOMS: atom_id res chain seq x y z
N MET A 1 10.20 30.39 -36.02
CA MET A 1 8.86 30.19 -35.45
C MET A 1 9.05 29.39 -34.19
N ASP A 2 9.09 30.09 -33.06
CA ASP A 2 9.39 29.57 -31.73
C ASP A 2 8.33 28.57 -31.26
N GLU A 3 8.66 27.29 -31.25
CA GLU A 3 7.87 26.28 -30.55
C GLU A 3 8.14 26.40 -29.06
N ALA A 4 7.27 27.17 -28.43
CA ALA A 4 7.20 27.40 -27.00
C ALA A 4 7.44 26.14 -26.17
N ASN A 5 8.48 26.21 -25.34
CA ASN A 5 8.70 25.45 -24.12
C ASN A 5 7.39 25.38 -23.30
N ARG A 6 6.56 24.36 -23.56
CA ARG A 6 5.42 24.02 -22.71
C ARG A 6 5.97 23.49 -21.38
N SER A 7 6.27 24.42 -20.49
CA SER A 7 6.50 24.15 -19.07
C SER A 7 5.22 23.53 -18.52
N HIS A 8 5.19 22.20 -18.40
CA HIS A 8 4.17 21.53 -17.60
C HIS A 8 4.24 22.13 -16.19
N PRO A 9 3.15 22.71 -15.65
CA PRO A 9 3.14 23.18 -14.28
C PRO A 9 3.45 21.98 -13.38
N GLY A 10 4.64 21.98 -12.77
CA GLY A 10 5.03 20.95 -11.83
C GLY A 10 4.13 21.01 -10.59
N LEU A 11 3.83 19.86 -9.99
CA LEU A 11 3.12 19.81 -8.72
C LEU A 11 3.94 20.55 -7.65
N ASP A 12 3.27 21.39 -6.87
CA ASP A 12 3.91 22.07 -5.74
C ASP A 12 4.24 21.06 -4.64
N ARG A 13 5.47 21.09 -4.13
CA ARG A 13 5.93 20.18 -3.08
C ARG A 13 5.51 20.70 -1.72
N SER A 14 4.22 20.62 -1.44
CA SER A 14 3.60 21.13 -0.21
C SER A 14 3.66 20.16 0.97
N ILE A 15 3.95 18.87 0.72
CA ILE A 15 4.00 17.84 1.78
C ILE A 15 5.36 17.87 2.48
N GLY A 16 5.38 18.41 3.70
CA GLY A 16 6.55 18.30 4.60
C GLY A 16 6.68 16.91 5.22
N VAL A 17 7.79 16.68 5.95
CA VAL A 17 8.10 15.39 6.60
C VAL A 17 6.95 14.86 7.47
N PRO A 18 6.29 15.66 8.34
CA PRO A 18 5.16 15.16 9.14
C PRO A 18 3.99 14.66 8.28
N GLY A 19 3.68 15.38 7.19
CA GLY A 19 2.64 14.98 6.25
C GLY A 19 3.00 13.69 5.51
N ALA A 20 4.27 13.54 5.11
CA ALA A 20 4.75 12.33 4.46
C ALA A 20 4.71 11.10 5.39
N VAL A 21 5.08 11.29 6.67
CA VAL A 21 4.97 10.24 7.70
C VAL A 21 3.52 9.83 7.92
N MET A 22 2.60 10.80 8.06
CA MET A 22 1.17 10.51 8.24
C MET A 22 0.56 9.81 7.03
N LEU A 23 0.93 10.23 5.82
CA LEU A 23 0.52 9.56 4.59
C LEU A 23 1.03 8.11 4.54
N GLY A 24 2.29 7.89 4.91
CA GLY A 24 2.89 6.56 4.99
C GLY A 24 2.17 5.67 6.01
N LEU A 25 1.96 6.15 7.23
CA LEU A 25 1.26 5.42 8.28
C LEU A 25 -0.17 5.07 7.88
N GLY A 26 -0.91 6.03 7.31
CA GLY A 26 -2.26 5.81 6.80
C GLY A 26 -2.32 4.74 5.71
N SER A 27 -1.30 4.67 4.86
CA SER A 27 -1.20 3.65 3.80
C SER A 27 -0.86 2.24 4.30
N ILE A 28 -0.25 2.11 5.48
CA ILE A 28 0.23 0.83 6.04
C ILE A 28 -0.81 0.20 6.99
N LEU A 29 -1.43 0.99 7.88
CA LEU A 29 -2.25 0.44 8.97
C LEU A 29 -3.45 -0.37 8.45
N GLY A 30 -4.12 0.13 7.41
CA GLY A 30 -5.10 -0.59 6.57
C GLY A 30 -5.99 -1.61 7.30
N THR A 31 -6.31 -2.71 6.62
CA THR A 31 -7.04 -3.84 7.20
C THR A 31 -6.16 -4.83 7.97
N GLY A 32 -4.84 -4.68 7.87
CA GLY A 32 -3.88 -5.57 8.52
C GLY A 32 -4.02 -5.58 10.04
N VAL A 33 -4.23 -4.41 10.65
CA VAL A 33 -4.37 -4.33 12.11
C VAL A 33 -5.68 -4.95 12.62
N PHE A 34 -6.75 -4.85 11.84
CA PHE A 34 -8.09 -5.26 12.26
C PHE A 34 -8.45 -6.71 11.92
N VAL A 35 -7.82 -7.29 10.89
CA VAL A 35 -8.15 -8.64 10.39
C VAL A 35 -6.95 -9.56 10.48
N SER A 36 -5.79 -9.13 9.99
CA SER A 36 -4.60 -10.00 9.93
C SER A 36 -4.03 -10.32 11.31
N LEU A 37 -4.12 -9.40 12.29
CA LEU A 37 -3.72 -9.72 13.67
C LEU A 37 -4.58 -10.86 14.25
N GLY A 38 -5.89 -10.86 14.05
CA GLY A 38 -6.77 -11.94 14.51
C GLY A 38 -6.36 -13.29 13.93
N MET A 39 -6.14 -13.35 12.62
CA MET A 39 -5.64 -14.57 11.96
C MET A 39 -4.24 -14.98 12.46
N ALA A 40 -3.34 -14.02 12.63
CA ALA A 40 -1.99 -14.27 13.15
C ALA A 40 -2.03 -14.81 14.59
N THR A 41 -2.91 -14.27 15.45
CA THR A 41 -3.11 -14.80 16.81
C THR A 41 -3.67 -16.21 16.80
N ALA A 42 -4.61 -16.51 15.90
CA ALA A 42 -5.18 -17.84 15.77
C ALA A 42 -4.15 -18.88 15.30
N LEU A 43 -3.22 -18.49 14.42
CA LEU A 43 -2.16 -19.37 13.90
C LEU A 43 -0.95 -19.50 14.83
N ALA A 44 -0.45 -18.39 15.36
CA ALA A 44 0.79 -18.34 16.15
C ALA A 44 0.54 -18.48 17.66
N GLY A 45 -0.69 -18.26 18.12
CA GLY A 45 -1.05 -18.32 19.53
C GLY A 45 -0.18 -17.38 20.39
N PRO A 46 0.42 -17.86 21.49
CA PRO A 46 1.29 -17.05 22.36
C PRO A 46 2.52 -16.46 21.63
N TRP A 47 2.95 -17.06 20.53
CA TRP A 47 4.13 -16.61 19.76
C TRP A 47 3.84 -15.46 18.81
N VAL A 48 2.61 -14.95 18.76
CA VAL A 48 2.21 -13.87 17.85
C VAL A 48 3.08 -12.61 18.00
N LEU A 49 3.50 -12.26 19.23
CA LEU A 49 4.37 -11.09 19.46
C LEU A 49 5.75 -11.30 18.86
N VAL A 50 6.28 -12.52 18.92
CA VAL A 50 7.56 -12.87 18.29
C VAL A 50 7.44 -12.83 16.77
N ALA A 51 6.35 -13.35 16.22
CA ALA A 51 6.08 -13.30 14.78
C ALA A 51 5.93 -11.85 14.27
N VAL A 52 5.20 -11.00 15.02
CA VAL A 52 5.06 -9.57 14.71
C VAL A 52 6.39 -8.85 14.83
N GLY A 53 7.20 -9.15 15.85
CA GLY A 53 8.55 -8.59 15.99
C GLY A 53 9.47 -8.96 14.83
N ALA A 54 9.41 -10.21 14.36
CA ALA A 54 10.16 -10.64 13.17
C ALA A 54 9.68 -9.93 11.90
N ALA A 55 8.35 -9.82 11.70
CA ALA A 55 7.78 -9.09 10.57
C ALA A 55 8.17 -7.61 10.58
N LEU A 56 8.18 -6.96 11.76
CA LEU A 56 8.63 -5.58 11.93
C LEU A 56 10.08 -5.40 11.52
N MET A 57 10.97 -6.32 11.91
CA MET A 57 12.39 -6.26 11.54
C MET A 57 12.58 -6.32 10.02
N ILE A 58 11.89 -7.24 9.34
CA ILE A 58 11.92 -7.37 7.88
C ILE A 58 11.39 -6.09 7.21
N ALA A 59 10.26 -5.57 7.71
CA ALA A 59 9.66 -4.34 7.20
C ALA A 59 10.58 -3.12 7.38
N MET A 60 11.30 -3.02 8.50
CA MET A 60 12.26 -1.95 8.76
C MET A 60 13.43 -1.98 7.77
N PHE A 61 14.02 -3.14 7.51
CA PHE A 61 15.09 -3.25 6.52
C PHE A 61 14.62 -2.89 5.10
N ASN A 62 13.42 -3.35 4.72
CA ASN A 62 12.82 -2.99 3.44
C ASN A 62 12.54 -1.48 3.33
N GLY A 63 11.98 -0.88 4.38
CA GLY A 63 11.66 0.54 4.44
C GLY A 63 12.91 1.42 4.39
N LEU A 64 13.95 1.08 5.15
CA LEU A 64 15.22 1.82 5.15
C LEU A 64 15.92 1.75 3.79
N SER A 65 15.98 0.57 3.16
CA SER A 65 16.54 0.41 1.81
C SER A 65 15.78 1.26 0.77
N SER A 66 14.44 1.26 0.85
CA SER A 66 13.59 2.09 -0.03
C SER A 66 13.79 3.58 0.22
N ALA A 67 13.93 4.00 1.49
CA ALA A 67 14.17 5.38 1.85
C ALA A 67 15.54 5.89 1.35
N GLN A 68 16.58 5.06 1.41
CA GLN A 68 17.89 5.37 0.84
C GLN A 68 17.82 5.57 -0.68
N LEU A 69 17.10 4.69 -1.40
CA LEU A 69 16.88 4.86 -2.84
C LEU A 69 16.07 6.13 -3.15
N ALA A 70 15.04 6.44 -2.36
CA ALA A 70 14.24 7.65 -2.54
C ALA A 70 15.04 8.94 -2.28
N ALA A 71 15.97 8.91 -1.32
CA ALA A 71 16.90 10.02 -1.07
C ALA A 71 17.92 10.19 -2.20
N ALA A 72 18.45 9.09 -2.75
CA ALA A 72 19.41 9.12 -3.85
C ALA A 72 18.77 9.48 -5.21
N HIS A 73 17.52 9.08 -5.42
CA HIS A 73 16.76 9.28 -6.65
C HIS A 73 15.39 9.91 -6.35
N PRO A 74 15.31 11.25 -6.17
CA PRO A 74 14.10 11.96 -5.77
C PRO A 74 13.15 12.18 -6.96
N VAL A 75 12.72 11.08 -7.56
CA VAL A 75 11.79 11.01 -8.69
C VAL A 75 10.53 10.27 -8.27
N SER A 76 9.38 10.69 -8.83
CA SER A 76 8.12 9.98 -8.64
C SER A 76 8.12 8.70 -9.47
N GLY A 77 7.83 7.55 -8.84
CA GLY A 77 7.74 6.26 -9.54
C GLY A 77 8.12 5.03 -8.71
N GLY A 78 8.82 5.22 -7.57
CA GLY A 78 9.14 4.14 -6.64
C GLY A 78 9.94 3.00 -7.28
N THR A 79 9.69 1.77 -6.86
CA THR A 79 10.44 0.57 -7.27
C THR A 79 10.46 0.33 -8.78
N TYR A 80 9.38 0.69 -9.50
CA TYR A 80 9.32 0.62 -10.97
C TYR A 80 10.42 1.48 -11.60
N GLU A 81 10.51 2.73 -11.17
CA GLU A 81 11.45 3.70 -11.74
C GLU A 81 12.89 3.33 -11.39
N TYR A 82 13.12 2.90 -10.15
CA TYR A 82 14.43 2.46 -9.69
C TYR A 82 14.92 1.22 -10.45
N ALA A 83 14.07 0.20 -10.62
CA ALA A 83 14.42 -1.00 -11.37
C ALA A 83 14.60 -0.73 -12.87
N SER A 84 13.79 0.16 -13.45
CA SER A 84 13.91 0.59 -14.84
C SER A 84 15.26 1.25 -15.13
N ARG A 85 15.73 2.11 -14.20
CA ARG A 85 16.97 2.88 -14.34
C ARG A 85 18.23 2.10 -13.95
N LEU A 86 18.18 1.35 -12.86
CA LEU A 86 19.37 0.73 -12.26
C LEU A 86 19.65 -0.69 -12.77
N ILE A 87 18.64 -1.38 -13.30
CA ILE A 87 18.77 -2.78 -13.77
C ILE A 87 18.52 -2.84 -15.27
N THR A 88 17.26 -2.78 -15.70
CA THR A 88 16.86 -2.84 -17.11
C THR A 88 15.40 -2.41 -17.24
N PRO A 89 14.98 -1.76 -18.35
CA PRO A 89 13.58 -1.38 -18.56
C PRO A 89 12.59 -2.54 -18.45
N GLY A 90 12.95 -3.76 -18.88
CA GLY A 90 12.08 -4.94 -18.76
C GLY A 90 11.83 -5.39 -17.32
N VAL A 91 12.83 -5.27 -16.44
CA VAL A 91 12.70 -5.58 -15.01
C VAL A 91 11.81 -4.54 -14.34
N GLY A 92 12.00 -3.27 -14.67
CA GLY A 92 11.13 -2.19 -14.25
C GLY A 92 9.67 -2.42 -14.64
N PHE A 93 9.39 -2.70 -15.91
CA PHE A 93 8.04 -3.04 -16.38
C PHE A 93 7.40 -4.19 -15.59
N THR A 94 8.17 -5.25 -15.36
CA THR A 94 7.71 -6.41 -14.55
C THR A 94 7.41 -6.00 -13.11
N ALA A 95 8.28 -5.21 -12.49
CA ALA A 95 8.08 -4.70 -11.13
C ALA A 95 6.82 -3.82 -11.03
N GLY A 96 6.54 -2.99 -12.05
CA GLY A 96 5.32 -2.20 -12.14
C GLY A 96 4.05 -3.07 -12.20
N TRP A 97 4.05 -4.11 -13.03
CA TRP A 97 2.91 -5.04 -13.13
C TRP A 97 2.69 -5.87 -11.86
N LEU A 98 3.77 -6.30 -11.22
CA LEU A 98 3.69 -6.99 -9.93
C LEU A 98 3.15 -6.05 -8.85
N PHE A 99 3.60 -4.80 -8.83
CA PHE A 99 3.08 -3.79 -7.90
C PHE A 99 1.59 -3.53 -8.11
N LEU A 100 1.16 -3.35 -9.35
CA LEU A 100 -0.26 -3.15 -9.68
C LEU A 100 -1.10 -4.35 -9.23
N SER A 101 -0.67 -5.57 -9.56
CA SER A 101 -1.35 -6.80 -9.16
C SER A 101 -1.45 -6.93 -7.63
N ALA A 102 -0.36 -6.63 -6.91
CA ALA A 102 -0.32 -6.67 -5.46
C ALA A 102 -1.25 -5.62 -4.83
N LYS A 103 -1.31 -4.41 -5.39
CA LYS A 103 -2.24 -3.37 -4.92
C LYS A 103 -3.70 -3.75 -5.15
N SER A 104 -4.04 -4.33 -6.30
CA SER A 104 -5.39 -4.85 -6.56
C SER A 104 -5.78 -5.97 -5.58
N ALA A 105 -4.88 -6.91 -5.32
CA ALA A 105 -5.10 -7.95 -4.32
C ALA A 105 -5.26 -7.38 -2.89
N SER A 106 -4.52 -6.31 -2.58
CA SER A 106 -4.65 -5.59 -1.30
C SER A 106 -6.00 -4.90 -1.18
N ALA A 107 -6.51 -4.26 -2.24
CA ALA A 107 -7.83 -3.64 -2.26
C ALA A 107 -8.94 -4.69 -2.08
N ALA A 108 -8.83 -5.84 -2.76
CA ALA A 108 -9.73 -6.97 -2.56
C ALA A 108 -9.69 -7.50 -1.12
N SER A 109 -8.50 -7.59 -0.52
CA SER A 109 -8.34 -8.00 0.89
C SER A 109 -8.97 -6.97 1.84
N ALA A 110 -8.87 -5.68 1.53
CA ALA A 110 -9.50 -4.63 2.31
C ALA A 110 -11.03 -4.70 2.25
N ALA A 111 -11.59 -4.90 1.05
CA ALA A 111 -13.01 -5.09 0.83
C ALA A 111 -13.56 -6.32 1.56
N LEU A 112 -12.83 -7.45 1.52
CA LEU A 112 -13.17 -8.64 2.29
C LEU A 112 -13.16 -8.38 3.81
N GLY A 113 -12.15 -7.64 4.29
CA GLY A 113 -12.07 -7.26 5.70
C GLY A 113 -13.31 -6.48 6.15
N VAL A 114 -13.71 -5.47 5.39
CA VAL A 114 -14.93 -4.68 5.67
C VAL A 114 -16.18 -5.55 5.60
N ALA A 115 -16.29 -6.42 4.59
CA ALA A 115 -17.44 -7.31 4.44
C ALA A 115 -17.63 -8.23 5.65
N VAL A 116 -16.54 -8.81 6.18
CA VAL A 116 -16.59 -9.66 7.39
C VAL A 116 -17.11 -8.88 8.60
N TYR A 117 -16.65 -7.65 8.82
CA TYR A 117 -17.13 -6.82 9.91
C TYR A 117 -18.62 -6.45 9.77
N LEU A 118 -19.07 -6.09 8.56
CA LEU A 118 -20.48 -5.73 8.33
C LEU A 118 -21.43 -6.93 8.48
N MET A 119 -21.03 -8.11 7.98
CA MET A 119 -21.83 -9.33 8.08
C MET A 119 -21.89 -9.89 9.51
N GLY A 120 -20.94 -9.53 10.38
CA GLY A 120 -20.96 -9.90 11.79
C GLY A 120 -21.95 -9.10 12.65
N THR A 121 -22.61 -8.09 12.08
CA THR A 121 -23.72 -7.40 12.76
C THR A 121 -25.00 -8.21 12.58
N ASP A 122 -25.78 -8.45 13.64
CA ASP A 122 -26.97 -9.33 13.71
C ASP A 122 -28.13 -8.92 12.77
N GLY A 123 -27.92 -8.93 11.45
CA GLY A 123 -28.89 -8.55 10.44
C GLY A 123 -29.16 -7.04 10.32
N ALA A 124 -28.39 -6.19 11.02
CA ALA A 124 -28.58 -4.73 10.99
C ALA A 124 -28.21 -4.08 9.64
N VAL A 125 -27.38 -4.75 8.84
CA VAL A 125 -26.89 -4.24 7.55
C VAL A 125 -27.38 -5.13 6.40
N ASP A 126 -28.07 -4.51 5.45
CA ASP A 126 -28.54 -5.19 4.24
C ASP A 126 -27.36 -5.71 3.39
N ARG A 127 -27.48 -6.93 2.86
CA ARG A 127 -26.43 -7.57 2.05
C ARG A 127 -26.07 -6.76 0.80
N SER A 128 -27.00 -5.99 0.24
CA SER A 128 -26.73 -5.08 -0.88
C SER A 128 -25.73 -3.98 -0.52
N VAL A 129 -25.83 -3.41 0.68
CA VAL A 129 -24.90 -2.38 1.19
C VAL A 129 -23.49 -2.95 1.34
N VAL A 130 -23.37 -4.19 1.80
CA VAL A 130 -22.07 -4.88 1.92
C VAL A 130 -21.41 -5.06 0.54
N VAL A 131 -22.18 -5.52 -0.45
CA VAL A 131 -21.68 -5.72 -1.82
C VAL A 131 -21.27 -4.40 -2.47
N VAL A 132 -22.09 -3.35 -2.35
CA VAL A 132 -21.77 -2.02 -2.91
C VAL A 132 -20.52 -1.46 -2.26
N THR A 133 -20.39 -1.54 -0.93
CA THR A 133 -19.22 -1.03 -0.22
C THR A 133 -17.94 -1.78 -0.63
N ALA A 134 -18.02 -3.11 -0.75
CA ALA A 134 -16.89 -3.93 -1.21
C ALA A 134 -16.46 -3.57 -2.65
N LEU A 135 -17.42 -3.38 -3.57
CA LEU A 135 -17.13 -2.98 -4.94
C LEU A 135 -16.50 -1.59 -5.02
N VAL A 136 -16.98 -0.64 -4.23
CA VAL A 136 -16.41 0.72 -4.14
C VAL A 136 -14.97 0.66 -3.63
N ILE A 137 -14.68 -0.13 -2.59
CA ILE A 137 -13.32 -0.27 -2.05
C ILE A 137 -12.36 -0.90 -3.07
N VAL A 138 -12.82 -1.86 -3.87
CA VAL A 138 -11.99 -2.47 -4.93
C VAL A 138 -11.75 -1.50 -6.10
N ALA A 139 -12.68 -0.57 -6.33
CA ALA A 139 -12.59 0.40 -7.42
C ALA A 139 -11.79 1.67 -7.07
N LEU A 140 -11.46 1.89 -5.79
CA LEU A 140 -10.66 3.01 -5.26
C LEU A 140 -9.18 2.65 -5.19
#